data_AF-A0A3N5RBI7-F1
#
_entry.id   AF-A0A3N5RBI7-F1
#
_cell.length_a   1.000
_cell.length_b   1.000
_cell.length_c   1.000
_cell.angle_alpha   90.00
_cell.angle_beta   90.00
_cell.angle_gamma   90.00
#
_symmetry.space_group_name_H-M   'P 1'
#
loop_
_entity.id
_entity.type
_entity.pdbx_description
1 polymer ?
#
loop_
_entity_poly.entity_id
_entity_poly.type
_entity_poly.pdbx_seq_one_letter_code
_entity_poly.pdbx_strand_id
1 'polypeptide(L)'
;MEILYDGGIQVVVFLQGLGEWLRGPMRLFSFLGDEYFFLLLMPIVYWAYDTRLGVRLGLLMLVSSSLSEMAKLLIHTARPFWYSTGIKAYLVETSFGMPSGHSFTASSVWGGLASFFRKAWIWIAAIFLIFFIGLSRVYNGVHFPHDLVTGWTFGGILLAVYVFLEKPVITWFKKQGLVVKIAASFGLSLVLIFLVVLAKLSLAAFTVPDVWMQNAAAFFPEEAFD
;
A
#
# COMPACT_ATOMS: atom_id res chain seq x y z
N MET A 1 -8.61 -15.34 13.87
CA MET A 1 -8.47 -13.90 13.57
C MET A 1 -8.57 -13.04 14.82
N GLU A 2 -9.46 -13.35 15.78
CA GLU A 2 -9.58 -12.60 17.05
C GLU A 2 -8.25 -12.38 17.78
N ILE A 3 -7.43 -13.42 17.97
CA ILE A 3 -6.09 -13.28 18.59
C ILE A 3 -5.22 -12.22 17.88
N LEU A 4 -5.26 -12.17 16.54
CA LEU A 4 -4.51 -11.19 15.76
C LEU A 4 -5.09 -9.77 15.90
N TYR A 5 -6.41 -9.66 16.04
CA TYR A 5 -7.09 -8.38 16.27
C TYR A 5 -6.86 -7.87 17.69
N ASP A 6 -7.08 -8.68 18.72
CA ASP A 6 -6.88 -8.30 20.11
C ASP A 6 -5.42 -7.93 20.39
N GLY A 7 -4.48 -8.76 19.95
CA GLY A 7 -3.05 -8.45 20.03
C GLY A 7 -2.69 -7.21 19.21
N GLY A 8 -3.32 -7.03 18.05
CA GLY A 8 -3.15 -5.85 17.21
C GLY A 8 -3.64 -4.56 17.88
N ILE A 9 -4.79 -4.59 18.55
CA ILE A 9 -5.32 -3.46 19.33
C ILE A 9 -4.36 -3.10 20.46
N GLN A 10 -3.82 -4.10 21.18
CA GLN A 10 -2.83 -3.83 22.24
C GLN A 10 -1.60 -3.10 21.70
N VAL A 11 -1.12 -3.46 20.50
CA VAL A 11 -0.02 -2.74 19.85
C VAL A 11 -0.41 -1.31 19.49
N VAL A 12 -1.61 -1.09 18.95
CA VAL A 12 -2.11 0.27 18.65
C VAL A 12 -2.17 1.12 19.92
N VAL A 13 -2.79 0.59 20.99
CA VAL A 13 -2.89 1.28 22.29
C VAL A 13 -1.52 1.57 22.88
N PHE A 14 -0.58 0.61 22.82
CA PHE A 14 0.79 0.80 23.28
C PHE A 14 1.47 1.95 22.54
N LEU A 15 1.41 1.97 21.20
CA LEU A 15 2.03 3.01 20.38
C LEU A 15 1.40 4.38 20.65
N GLN A 16 0.08 4.45 20.80
CA GLN A 16 -0.64 5.70 21.14
C GLN A 16 -0.33 6.15 22.57
N GLY A 17 -0.02 5.23 23.48
CA GLY A 17 0.38 5.50 24.86
C GLY A 17 1.78 6.10 25.00
N LEU A 18 2.64 6.01 23.97
CA LEU A 18 3.97 6.65 23.96
C LEU A 18 3.90 8.19 23.91
N GLY A 19 2.73 8.76 23.62
CA GLY A 19 2.44 10.17 23.76
C GLY A 19 2.11 10.88 22.44
N GLU A 20 1.35 11.97 22.56
CA GLU A 20 0.80 12.72 21.43
C GLU A 20 1.84 13.46 20.60
N TRP A 21 3.06 13.63 21.12
CA TRP A 21 4.19 14.20 20.39
C TRP A 21 4.54 13.38 19.13
N LEU A 22 4.19 12.09 19.10
CA LEU A 22 4.37 11.22 17.94
C LEU A 22 3.41 11.54 16.78
N ARG A 23 2.31 12.28 17.00
CA ARG A 23 1.35 12.61 15.93
C ARG A 23 2.00 13.30 14.74
N GLY A 24 2.83 14.31 14.99
CA GLY A 24 3.53 15.06 13.94
C GLY A 24 4.45 14.17 13.11
N PRO A 25 5.43 13.48 13.73
CA PRO A 25 6.30 12.52 13.04
C PRO A 25 5.54 11.42 12.29
N MET A 26 4.52 10.82 12.90
CA MET A 26 3.75 9.74 12.27
C MET A 26 2.94 10.25 11.08
N ARG A 27 2.39 11.47 11.15
CA ARG A 27 1.74 12.10 9.99
C ARG A 27 2.74 12.35 8.85
N LEU A 28 3.97 12.78 9.15
CA LEU A 28 5.02 12.96 8.15
C LEU A 28 5.38 11.62 7.49
N PHE A 29 5.63 10.57 8.26
CA PHE A 29 5.93 9.26 7.69
C PHE A 29 4.76 8.71 6.88
N SER A 30 3.52 8.87 7.36
CA SER A 30 2.35 8.46 6.57
C SER A 30 2.30 9.21 5.23
N PHE A 31 2.58 10.52 5.21
CA PHE A 31 2.62 11.32 3.99
C PHE A 31 3.70 10.82 3.01
N LEU A 32 4.87 10.38 3.48
CA LEU A 32 5.93 9.83 2.62
C LEU A 32 5.59 8.46 2.00
N GLY A 33 4.50 7.82 2.46
CA GLY A 33 3.94 6.60 1.89
C GLY A 33 2.65 6.82 1.11
N ASP A 34 2.21 8.07 0.99
CA ASP A 34 0.94 8.44 0.37
C ASP A 34 1.06 8.55 -1.16
N GLU A 35 -0.02 8.22 -1.86
CA GLU A 35 -0.05 8.26 -3.33
C GLU A 35 0.15 9.67 -3.89
N TYR A 36 -0.39 10.71 -3.25
CA TYR A 36 -0.20 12.09 -3.68
C TYR A 36 1.26 12.53 -3.56
N PHE A 37 1.97 12.06 -2.54
CA PHE A 37 3.41 12.31 -2.41
C PHE A 37 4.17 11.68 -3.59
N PHE A 38 3.87 10.44 -3.94
CA PHE A 38 4.51 9.77 -5.07
C PHE A 38 4.16 10.40 -6.43
N LEU A 39 2.91 10.82 -6.62
CA LEU A 39 2.47 11.54 -7.81
C LEU A 39 3.21 12.86 -8.01
N LEU A 40 3.66 13.51 -6.93
CA LEU A 40 4.53 14.69 -7.00
C LEU A 40 6.00 14.32 -7.23
N LEU A 41 6.50 13.31 -6.50
CA LEU A 41 7.91 12.91 -6.54
C LEU A 41 8.32 12.36 -7.92
N MET A 42 7.47 11.56 -8.56
CA MET A 42 7.84 10.85 -9.79
C MET A 42 8.08 11.76 -10.99
N PRO A 43 7.23 12.77 -11.30
CA PRO A 43 7.53 13.76 -12.32
C PRO A 43 8.83 14.53 -12.05
N ILE A 44 9.11 14.87 -10.78
CA ILE A 44 10.36 15.54 -10.40
C ILE A 44 11.55 14.64 -10.71
N VAL A 45 11.52 13.36 -10.31
CA VAL A 45 12.58 12.41 -10.64
C VAL A 45 12.72 12.21 -12.15
N TYR A 46 11.60 12.11 -12.87
CA TYR A 46 11.54 11.92 -14.31
C TYR A 46 12.18 13.09 -15.08
N TRP A 47 11.86 14.34 -14.70
CA TRP A 47 12.31 15.54 -15.40
C TRP A 47 13.67 16.07 -14.92
N ALA A 48 13.92 16.05 -13.61
CA ALA A 48 15.07 16.71 -13.00
C ALA A 48 16.26 15.77 -12.74
N TYR A 49 16.07 14.45 -12.79
CA TYR A 49 17.11 13.49 -12.44
C TYR A 49 17.37 12.42 -13.50
N ASP A 50 16.46 11.46 -13.65
CA ASP A 50 16.59 10.34 -14.58
C ASP A 50 15.22 9.85 -15.04
N THR A 51 14.97 9.98 -16.34
CA THR A 51 13.73 9.56 -17.02
C THR A 51 13.41 8.08 -16.80
N ARG A 52 14.42 7.20 -16.84
CA ARG A 52 14.22 5.75 -16.66
C ARG A 52 13.82 5.46 -15.22
N LEU A 53 14.48 6.09 -14.25
CA LEU A 53 14.12 5.95 -12.84
C LEU A 53 12.70 6.45 -12.59
N GLY A 54 12.34 7.64 -13.08
CA GLY A 54 10.99 8.18 -12.94
C GLY A 54 9.91 7.24 -13.48
N VAL A 55 10.10 6.69 -14.69
CA VAL A 55 9.17 5.70 -15.27
C VAL A 55 9.13 4.41 -14.45
N ARG A 56 10.28 3.89 -13.99
CA ARG A 56 10.35 2.66 -13.17
C ARG A 56 9.55 2.79 -11.89
N LEU A 57 9.75 3.89 -11.16
CA LEU A 57 9.03 4.17 -9.92
C LEU A 57 7.54 4.35 -10.20
N GLY A 58 7.17 5.10 -11.24
CA GLY A 58 5.78 5.26 -11.70
C GLY A 58 5.06 3.94 -11.95
N LEU A 59 5.70 3.04 -12.69
CA LEU A 59 5.14 1.71 -12.94
C LEU A 59 5.01 0.88 -11.66
N LEU A 60 6.03 0.91 -10.79
CA LEU A 60 5.97 0.20 -9.51
C LEU A 60 4.83 0.71 -8.63
N MET A 61 4.62 2.03 -8.55
CA MET A 61 3.51 2.62 -7.81
C MET A 61 2.16 2.21 -8.39
N LEU A 62 1.95 2.38 -9.69
CA LEU A 62 0.67 2.04 -10.33
C LEU A 62 0.31 0.56 -10.14
N VAL A 63 1.27 -0.33 -10.33
CA VAL A 63 1.04 -1.78 -10.19
C VAL A 63 0.87 -2.16 -8.72
N SER A 64 1.66 -1.61 -7.79
CA SER A 64 1.50 -1.90 -6.36
C SER A 64 0.17 -1.41 -5.79
N SER A 65 -0.26 -0.19 -6.11
CA SER A 65 -1.57 0.32 -5.69
C SER A 65 -2.71 -0.55 -6.25
N SER A 66 -2.66 -0.91 -7.53
CA SER A 66 -3.69 -1.76 -8.15
C SER A 66 -3.77 -3.16 -7.51
N LEU A 67 -2.62 -3.80 -7.30
CA LEU A 67 -2.55 -5.11 -6.66
C LEU A 67 -2.93 -5.06 -5.18
N SER A 68 -2.62 -3.98 -4.48
CA SER A 68 -3.02 -3.76 -3.10
C SER A 68 -4.54 -3.67 -2.98
N GLU A 69 -5.20 -2.87 -3.81
CA GLU A 69 -6.67 -2.75 -3.80
C GLU A 69 -7.34 -4.09 -4.18
N MET A 70 -6.80 -4.80 -5.17
CA MET A 70 -7.26 -6.15 -5.49
C MET A 70 -7.13 -7.10 -4.29
N ALA A 71 -5.98 -7.11 -3.61
CA ALA A 71 -5.73 -7.98 -2.46
C ALA A 71 -6.67 -7.65 -1.28
N LYS A 72 -6.94 -6.36 -1.04
CA LYS A 72 -7.92 -5.91 -0.03
C LYS A 72 -9.30 -6.49 -0.26
N LEU A 73 -9.78 -6.49 -1.50
CA LEU A 73 -11.09 -7.06 -1.84
C LEU A 73 -11.13 -8.58 -1.66
N LEU A 74 -10.03 -9.28 -1.99
CA LEU A 74 -9.95 -10.73 -1.82
C LEU A 74 -9.85 -11.17 -0.35
N ILE A 75 -9.20 -10.38 0.51
CA ILE A 75 -8.93 -10.73 1.92
C ILE A 75 -10.00 -10.16 2.86
N HIS A 76 -10.59 -9.00 2.54
CA HIS A 76 -11.74 -8.38 3.20
C HIS A 76 -11.71 -8.35 4.74
N THR A 77 -10.58 -7.96 5.33
CA THR A 77 -10.43 -7.86 6.80
C THR A 77 -10.84 -6.50 7.35
N ALA A 78 -11.27 -6.51 8.62
CA ALA A 78 -11.57 -5.30 9.37
C ALA A 78 -10.34 -4.41 9.62
N ARG A 79 -10.59 -3.12 9.87
CA ARG A 79 -9.60 -2.19 10.43
C ARG A 79 -9.68 -2.14 11.96
N PRO A 80 -8.65 -1.65 12.65
CA PRO A 80 -8.66 -1.52 14.10
C PRO A 80 -9.88 -0.76 14.64
N PHE A 81 -10.25 0.35 14.02
CA PHE A 81 -11.40 1.17 14.44
C PHE A 81 -12.76 0.59 14.03
N TRP A 82 -12.80 -0.41 13.13
CA TRP A 82 -14.00 -1.20 12.85
C TRP A 82 -14.17 -2.30 13.92
N TYR A 83 -13.07 -2.81 14.44
CA TYR A 83 -13.08 -3.90 15.43
C TYR A 83 -13.27 -3.40 16.87
N SER A 84 -12.69 -2.26 17.24
CA SER A 84 -12.70 -1.77 18.63
C SER A 84 -12.81 -0.24 18.72
N THR A 85 -13.60 0.22 19.69
CA THR A 85 -13.71 1.64 20.08
C THR A 85 -12.67 2.08 21.10
N GLY A 86 -11.83 1.14 21.59
CA GLY A 86 -10.82 1.39 22.62
C GLY A 86 -9.51 2.03 22.13
N ILE A 87 -9.47 2.52 20.89
CA ILE A 87 -8.30 3.17 20.27
C ILE A 87 -8.65 4.60 19.84
N LYS A 88 -7.64 5.37 19.45
CA LYS A 88 -7.85 6.64 18.74
C LYS A 88 -7.71 6.42 17.23
N ALA A 89 -8.77 6.69 16.46
CA ALA A 89 -8.71 6.71 15.01
C ALA A 89 -8.28 8.11 14.52
N TYR A 90 -7.01 8.29 14.16
CA TYR A 90 -6.50 9.59 13.73
C TYR A 90 -6.71 9.89 12.24
N LEU A 91 -6.98 8.86 11.45
CA LEU A 91 -7.27 8.93 10.03
C LEU A 91 -8.49 8.06 9.72
N VAL A 92 -9.21 8.42 8.67
CA VAL A 92 -10.32 7.62 8.13
C VAL A 92 -9.88 6.90 6.87
N GLU A 93 -10.33 5.65 6.74
CA GLU A 93 -10.13 4.82 5.56
C GLU A 93 -11.37 3.94 5.36
N THR A 94 -11.96 3.98 4.17
CA THR A 94 -13.24 3.30 3.88
C THR A 94 -13.07 1.90 3.26
N SER A 95 -11.88 1.58 2.72
CA SER A 95 -11.57 0.25 2.16
C SER A 95 -11.15 -0.76 3.22
N PHE A 96 -11.13 -2.07 2.91
CA PHE A 96 -10.64 -3.12 3.82
C PHE A 96 -9.20 -2.94 4.30
N GLY A 97 -8.86 -3.57 5.42
CA GLY A 97 -7.59 -3.40 6.14
C GLY A 97 -6.38 -4.10 5.50
N MET A 98 -6.46 -5.39 5.21
CA MET A 98 -5.29 -6.18 4.78
C MET A 98 -5.24 -6.34 3.26
N PRO A 99 -4.09 -6.09 2.60
CA PRO A 99 -2.84 -5.55 3.14
C PRO A 99 -2.87 -4.01 3.27
N SER A 100 -1.93 -3.46 4.06
CA SER A 100 -1.68 -2.03 4.11
C SER A 100 -1.12 -1.53 2.76
N GLY A 101 -1.88 -0.70 2.05
CA GLY A 101 -1.47 -0.13 0.77
C GLY A 101 -0.24 0.77 0.88
N HIS A 102 -0.15 1.58 1.94
CA HIS A 102 1.05 2.38 2.23
C HIS A 102 2.28 1.48 2.39
N SER A 103 2.17 0.37 3.13
CA SER A 103 3.27 -0.57 3.33
C SER A 103 3.66 -1.30 2.03
N PHE A 104 2.68 -1.67 1.21
CA PHE A 104 2.89 -2.32 -0.09
C PHE A 104 3.62 -1.37 -1.06
N THR A 105 3.03 -0.20 -1.31
CA THR A 105 3.56 0.78 -2.26
C THR A 105 4.92 1.30 -1.79
N ALA A 106 5.09 1.61 -0.51
CA ALA A 106 6.38 2.03 0.04
C ALA A 106 7.48 0.98 -0.19
N SER A 107 7.20 -0.30 0.09
CA SER A 107 8.18 -1.38 -0.11
C SER A 107 8.59 -1.52 -1.57
N SER A 108 7.63 -1.37 -2.48
CA SER A 108 7.85 -1.47 -3.92
C SER A 108 8.65 -0.27 -4.44
N VAL A 109 8.23 0.95 -4.10
CA VAL A 109 8.78 2.20 -4.65
C VAL A 109 10.12 2.56 -4.01
N TRP A 110 10.21 2.63 -2.67
CA TRP A 110 11.46 2.94 -1.99
C TRP A 110 12.50 1.84 -2.16
N GLY A 111 12.08 0.58 -2.17
CA GLY A 111 12.95 -0.55 -2.52
C GLY A 111 13.40 -0.51 -3.99
N GLY A 112 12.53 -0.08 -4.91
CA GLY A 112 12.87 0.18 -6.31
C GLY A 112 13.93 1.25 -6.47
N LEU A 113 13.80 2.36 -5.74
CA LEU A 113 14.80 3.43 -5.67
C LEU A 113 16.15 2.89 -5.17
N ALA A 114 16.15 2.14 -4.06
CA ALA A 114 17.37 1.57 -3.50
C ALA A 114 18.03 0.54 -4.44
N SER A 115 17.22 -0.29 -5.11
CA SER A 115 17.67 -1.27 -6.12
C SER A 115 18.29 -0.60 -7.35
N PHE A 116 17.80 0.58 -7.74
CA PHE A 116 18.38 1.36 -8.83
C PHE A 116 19.80 1.82 -8.51
N PHE A 117 19.99 2.42 -7.32
CA PHE A 117 21.28 2.98 -6.93
C PHE A 117 22.28 1.96 -6.40
N ARG A 118 21.80 0.87 -5.79
CA ARG A 118 22.62 -0.22 -5.24
C ARG A 118 23.66 0.22 -4.20
N LYS A 119 23.40 1.32 -3.50
CA LYS A 119 24.26 1.81 -2.41
C LYS A 119 23.69 1.37 -1.07
N ALA A 120 24.55 0.83 -0.19
CA ALA A 120 24.13 0.31 1.12
C ALA A 120 23.38 1.35 1.95
N TRP A 121 23.86 2.60 1.99
CA TRP A 121 23.20 3.67 2.75
C TRP A 121 21.80 4.03 2.21
N ILE A 122 21.55 3.86 0.91
CA ILE A 122 20.21 4.09 0.32
C ILE A 122 19.27 2.94 0.71
N TRP A 123 19.76 1.71 0.74
CA TRP A 123 18.99 0.58 1.26
C TRP A 123 18.62 0.77 2.72
N ILE A 124 19.56 1.22 3.55
CA ILE A 124 19.30 1.52 4.97
C ILE A 124 18.22 2.60 5.08
N ALA A 125 18.33 3.70 4.32
CA ALA A 125 17.33 4.77 4.31
C ALA A 125 15.95 4.28 3.81
N ALA A 126 15.91 3.44 2.78
CA ALA A 126 14.67 2.88 2.25
C ALA A 126 14.00 1.95 3.28
N ILE A 127 14.75 1.05 3.91
CA ILE A 127 14.22 0.14 4.94
C ILE A 127 13.67 0.94 6.12
N PHE A 128 14.40 1.98 6.55
CA PHE A 128 13.94 2.89 7.60
C PHE A 128 12.61 3.55 7.21
N LEU A 129 12.52 4.14 6.01
CA LEU A 129 11.28 4.76 5.53
C LEU A 129 10.13 3.76 5.45
N ILE A 130 10.34 2.59 4.85
CA ILE A 130 9.32 1.53 4.71
C ILE A 130 8.78 1.11 6.08
N PHE A 131 9.67 0.93 7.05
CA PHE A 131 9.29 0.55 8.40
C PHE A 131 8.45 1.63 9.08
N PHE A 132 8.92 2.90 9.07
CA PHE A 132 8.22 3.99 9.74
C PHE A 132 6.95 4.44 9.02
N ILE A 133 6.88 4.33 7.69
CA ILE A 133 5.63 4.48 6.92
C ILE A 133 4.62 3.46 7.43
N GLY A 134 5.00 2.18 7.52
CA GLY A 134 4.12 1.14 8.08
C GLY A 134 3.70 1.47 9.50
N LEU A 135 4.66 1.69 10.40
CA LEU A 135 4.41 1.95 11.81
C LEU A 135 3.46 3.14 12.03
N SER A 136 3.57 4.17 11.20
CA SER A 136 2.67 5.32 11.25
C SER A 136 1.20 4.94 11.06
N ARG A 137 0.91 3.93 10.23
CA ARG A 137 -0.47 3.47 9.98
C ARG A 137 -1.07 2.72 11.16
N VAL A 138 -0.24 2.00 11.92
CA VAL A 138 -0.65 1.36 13.18
C VAL A 138 -0.91 2.42 14.24
N TYR A 139 0.00 3.39 14.37
CA TYR A 139 -0.19 4.53 15.29
C TYR A 139 -1.47 5.32 14.98
N ASN A 140 -1.77 5.54 13.70
CA ASN A 140 -2.98 6.25 13.25
C ASN A 140 -4.29 5.44 13.42
N GLY A 141 -4.20 4.18 13.87
CA GLY A 141 -5.38 3.35 14.17
C GLY A 141 -6.09 2.79 12.95
N VAL A 142 -5.45 2.81 11.77
CA VAL A 142 -6.08 2.40 10.51
C VAL A 142 -5.64 1.04 9.98
N HIS A 143 -4.56 0.47 10.54
CA HIS A 143 -4.05 -0.85 10.16
C HIS A 143 -3.52 -1.62 11.38
N PHE A 144 -3.66 -2.94 11.34
CA PHE A 144 -3.04 -3.85 12.29
C PHE A 144 -1.57 -4.15 11.89
N PRO A 145 -0.74 -4.64 12.84
CA PRO A 145 0.63 -5.06 12.51
C PRO A 145 0.73 -6.13 11.41
N HIS A 146 -0.25 -7.05 11.32
CA HIS A 146 -0.26 -8.07 10.26
C HIS A 146 -0.57 -7.47 8.87
N ASP A 147 -1.34 -6.39 8.78
CA ASP A 147 -1.57 -5.65 7.53
C ASP A 147 -0.27 -5.04 6.99
N LEU A 148 0.60 -4.56 7.89
CA LEU A 148 1.93 -4.05 7.55
C LEU A 148 2.82 -5.15 6.99
N VAL A 149 2.94 -6.26 7.72
CA VAL A 149 3.82 -7.37 7.34
C VAL A 149 3.42 -7.95 5.98
N THR A 150 2.12 -8.08 5.74
CA THR A 150 1.59 -8.58 4.47
C THR A 150 1.79 -7.57 3.34
N GLY A 151 1.59 -6.27 3.60
CA GLY A 151 1.95 -5.20 2.66
C GLY A 151 3.44 -5.22 2.29
N TRP A 152 4.34 -5.30 3.28
CA TRP A 152 5.79 -5.39 3.03
C TRP A 152 6.16 -6.63 2.21
N THR A 153 5.55 -7.77 2.53
CA THR A 153 5.79 -9.04 1.83
C THR A 153 5.37 -8.95 0.38
N PHE A 154 4.14 -8.49 0.11
CA PHE A 154 3.65 -8.39 -1.28
C PHE A 154 4.39 -7.32 -2.08
N GLY A 155 4.72 -6.18 -1.47
CA GLY A 155 5.53 -5.15 -2.12
C GLY A 155 6.96 -5.62 -2.42
N GLY A 156 7.57 -6.35 -1.50
CA GLY A 156 8.88 -6.98 -1.72
C GLY A 156 8.85 -8.03 -2.84
N ILE A 157 7.82 -8.88 -2.89
CA ILE A 157 7.63 -9.85 -3.97
C ILE A 157 7.45 -9.14 -5.31
N LEU A 158 6.60 -8.10 -5.39
CA LEU A 158 6.41 -7.32 -6.60
C LEU A 158 7.73 -6.70 -7.06
N LEU A 159 8.50 -6.10 -6.16
CA LEU A 159 9.81 -5.53 -6.48
C LEU A 159 10.77 -6.60 -7.00
N ALA A 160 10.83 -7.77 -6.37
CA ALA A 160 11.69 -8.87 -6.82
C ALA A 160 11.32 -9.35 -8.22
N VAL A 161 10.01 -9.54 -8.47
CA VAL A 161 9.48 -9.90 -9.80
C VAL A 161 9.82 -8.82 -10.82
N TYR A 162 9.62 -7.55 -10.48
CA TYR A 162 9.94 -6.42 -11.34
C TYR A 162 11.42 -6.41 -11.74
N VAL A 163 12.33 -6.49 -10.77
CA VAL A 163 13.78 -6.46 -11.01
C VAL A 163 14.22 -7.67 -11.84
N PHE A 164 13.63 -8.84 -11.60
CA PHE A 164 13.93 -10.06 -12.35
C PHE A 164 13.43 -9.99 -13.81
N LEU A 165 12.19 -9.51 -14.02
CA LEU A 165 11.56 -9.46 -15.33
C LEU A 165 11.92 -8.22 -16.15
N GLU A 166 12.45 -7.16 -15.54
CA GLU A 166 12.71 -5.90 -16.22
C GLU A 166 13.58 -6.09 -17.48
N LYS A 167 14.76 -6.70 -17.33
CA LYS A 167 15.70 -6.89 -18.45
C LYS A 167 15.12 -7.73 -19.60
N PRO A 168 14.56 -8.94 -19.35
CA PRO A 168 14.00 -9.74 -20.43
C PRO A 168 12.80 -9.06 -21.09
N VAL A 169 11.90 -8.44 -20.31
CA VAL A 169 10.73 -7.73 -20.84
C VAL A 169 11.16 -6.55 -21.71
N ILE A 170 12.07 -5.69 -21.24
CA ILE A 170 12.55 -4.54 -22.03
C ILE A 170 13.26 -5.02 -23.30
N THR A 171 14.08 -6.07 -23.22
CA THR A 171 14.79 -6.62 -24.39
C THR A 171 13.83 -7.16 -25.43
N TRP A 172 12.79 -7.87 -25.01
CA TRP A 172 11.74 -8.34 -25.89
C TRP A 172 10.95 -7.16 -26.48
N PHE A 173 10.50 -6.23 -25.64
CA PHE A 173 9.66 -5.10 -26.02
C PHE A 173 10.35 -4.21 -27.06
N LYS A 174 11.66 -3.98 -26.93
CA LYS A 174 12.46 -3.22 -27.91
C LYS A 174 12.46 -3.82 -29.32
N LYS A 175 12.36 -5.16 -29.44
CA LYS A 175 12.34 -5.88 -30.73
C LYS A 175 10.98 -5.85 -31.43
N GLN A 176 9.92 -5.47 -30.74
CA GLN A 176 8.56 -5.48 -31.27
C GLN A 176 8.21 -4.19 -32.04
N GLY A 177 7.32 -4.33 -33.03
CA GLY A 177 6.69 -3.19 -33.71
C GLY A 177 5.73 -2.41 -32.81
N LEU A 178 5.36 -1.19 -33.22
CA LEU A 178 4.50 -0.29 -32.42
C LEU A 178 3.14 -0.92 -32.06
N VAL A 179 2.51 -1.62 -33.01
CA VAL A 179 1.20 -2.27 -32.80
C VAL A 179 1.27 -3.30 -31.66
N VAL A 180 2.30 -4.15 -31.65
CA VAL A 180 2.49 -5.17 -30.62
C VAL A 180 2.77 -4.52 -29.25
N LYS A 181 3.55 -3.43 -29.22
CA LYS A 181 3.81 -2.67 -27.99
C LYS A 181 2.52 -2.12 -27.38
N ILE A 182 1.69 -1.48 -28.20
CA ILE A 182 0.40 -0.92 -27.75
C ILE A 182 -0.53 -2.06 -27.31
N ALA A 183 -0.66 -3.12 -28.11
CA ALA A 183 -1.52 -4.25 -27.79
C ALA A 183 -1.10 -4.96 -26.49
N ALA A 184 0.20 -5.14 -26.27
CA ALA A 184 0.73 -5.75 -25.04
C ALA A 184 0.46 -4.88 -23.81
N SER A 185 0.71 -3.57 -23.89
CA SER A 185 0.43 -2.64 -22.78
C SER A 185 -1.06 -2.56 -22.48
N PHE A 186 -1.90 -2.47 -23.52
CA PHE A 186 -3.36 -2.43 -23.35
C PHE A 186 -3.90 -3.74 -22.79
N GLY A 187 -3.43 -4.88 -23.30
CA GLY A 187 -3.79 -6.20 -22.79
C GLY A 187 -3.42 -6.38 -21.32
N LEU A 188 -2.22 -5.93 -20.90
CA LEU A 188 -1.82 -5.97 -19.50
C LEU A 188 -2.76 -5.12 -18.62
N SER A 189 -3.13 -3.92 -19.06
CA SER A 189 -4.08 -3.08 -18.34
C SER A 189 -5.45 -3.75 -18.21
N LEU A 190 -5.95 -4.38 -19.29
CA LEU A 190 -7.21 -5.13 -19.25
C LEU A 190 -7.15 -6.30 -18.26
N VAL A 191 -6.03 -7.02 -18.19
CA VAL A 191 -5.84 -8.10 -17.21
C VAL A 191 -5.91 -7.54 -15.79
N LEU A 192 -5.22 -6.44 -15.48
CA LEU A 192 -5.27 -5.85 -14.14
C LEU A 192 -6.70 -5.40 -13.76
N ILE A 193 -7.41 -4.74 -14.69
CA ILE A 193 -8.80 -4.33 -14.47
C ILE A 193 -9.70 -5.55 -14.26
N PHE A 194 -9.54 -6.58 -15.10
CA PHE A 194 -10.33 -7.80 -15.00
C PHE A 194 -10.12 -8.51 -13.67
N LEU A 195 -8.88 -8.58 -13.17
CA LEU A 195 -8.60 -9.17 -11.86
C LEU A 195 -9.25 -8.39 -10.71
N VAL A 196 -9.27 -7.05 -10.77
CA VAL A 196 -9.99 -6.22 -9.79
C VAL A 196 -11.50 -6.46 -9.86
N VAL A 197 -12.05 -6.55 -11.08
CA VAL A 197 -13.48 -6.86 -11.26
C VAL A 197 -13.83 -8.23 -10.69
N LEU A 198 -13.02 -9.26 -10.96
CA LEU A 198 -13.21 -10.58 -10.37
C LEU A 198 -13.13 -10.54 -8.84
N ALA A 199 -12.19 -9.79 -8.27
CA ALA A 199 -12.11 -9.61 -6.82
C ALA A 199 -13.38 -8.94 -6.26
N LYS A 200 -13.91 -7.91 -6.92
CA LYS A 200 -15.21 -7.31 -6.53
C LYS A 200 -16.36 -8.30 -6.63
N LEU A 201 -16.42 -9.09 -7.69
CA LEU A 201 -17.46 -10.11 -7.86
C LEU A 201 -17.41 -11.19 -6.76
N SER A 202 -16.22 -11.49 -6.23
CA SER A 202 -16.08 -12.42 -5.11
C SER A 202 -16.73 -11.94 -3.81
N LEU A 203 -17.01 -10.63 -3.69
CA LEU A 203 -17.70 -10.02 -2.56
C LEU A 203 -19.23 -10.02 -2.68
N ALA A 204 -19.80 -10.53 -3.78
CA ALA A 204 -21.25 -10.46 -4.02
C ALA A 204 -22.10 -11.11 -2.92
N ALA A 205 -21.54 -12.07 -2.17
CA ALA A 205 -22.20 -12.73 -1.04
C ALA A 205 -21.68 -12.28 0.33
N PHE A 206 -20.69 -11.37 0.38
CA PHE A 206 -20.12 -10.89 1.62
C PHE A 206 -20.93 -9.72 2.17
N THR A 207 -21.36 -9.83 3.42
CA THR A 207 -22.01 -8.75 4.16
C THR A 207 -21.08 -8.25 5.24
N VAL A 208 -20.84 -6.94 5.27
CA VAL A 208 -20.05 -6.31 6.33
C VAL A 208 -20.74 -6.53 7.67
N PRO A 209 -20.04 -7.04 8.71
CA PRO A 209 -20.63 -7.23 10.03
C PRO A 209 -21.15 -5.91 10.63
N ASP A 210 -22.35 -5.92 11.22
CA ASP A 210 -22.97 -4.72 11.80
C ASP A 210 -22.09 -4.04 12.85
N VAL A 211 -21.36 -4.83 13.64
CA VAL A 211 -20.42 -4.32 14.65
C VAL A 211 -19.32 -3.47 14.01
N TRP A 212 -18.85 -3.83 12.81
CA TRP A 212 -17.83 -3.06 12.11
C TRP A 212 -18.38 -1.70 11.69
N MET A 213 -19.58 -1.67 11.14
CA MET A 213 -20.26 -0.44 10.73
C MET A 213 -20.56 0.46 11.94
N GLN A 214 -21.08 -0.11 13.03
CA GLN A 214 -21.39 0.63 14.26
C GLN A 214 -20.15 1.25 14.88
N ASN A 215 -19.06 0.50 14.99
CA ASN A 215 -17.81 1.01 15.53
C ASN A 215 -17.20 2.08 14.62
N ALA A 216 -17.22 1.88 13.29
CA ALA A 216 -16.73 2.86 12.34
C ALA A 216 -17.51 4.19 12.43
N ALA A 217 -18.84 4.11 12.47
CA ALA A 217 -19.74 5.27 12.61
C ALA A 217 -19.56 5.99 13.96
N ALA A 218 -19.17 5.29 15.03
CA ALA A 218 -18.87 5.90 16.31
C ALA A 218 -17.65 6.84 16.26
N PHE A 219 -16.68 6.56 15.38
CA PHE A 219 -15.54 7.45 15.15
C PHE A 219 -15.83 8.51 14.08
N PHE A 220 -16.54 8.16 13.01
CA PHE A 220 -16.76 9.01 11.84
C PHE A 220 -18.23 8.94 11.38
N PRO A 221 -19.14 9.67 12.04
CA PRO A 221 -20.58 9.57 11.76
C PRO A 221 -21.01 10.18 10.41
N GLU A 222 -20.17 11.02 9.80
CA GLU A 222 -20.45 11.68 8.51
C GLU A 222 -19.96 10.86 7.30
N GLU A 223 -19.23 9.77 7.53
CA GLU A 223 -18.62 8.96 6.47
C GLU A 223 -19.52 7.77 6.10
N ALA A 224 -19.69 7.54 4.80
CA ALA A 224 -20.41 6.38 4.30
C ALA A 224 -19.48 5.16 4.28
N PHE A 225 -19.74 4.20 5.16
CA PHE A 225 -19.07 2.90 5.19
C PHE A 225 -19.97 1.88 4.49
N ASP A 226 -19.85 1.83 3.16
CA ASP A 226 -20.63 0.97 2.26
C ASP A 226 -19.81 -0.21 1.73
#